data_AF-A0A0R3SSK9-F1
#
_entry.id   AF-A0A0R3SSK9-F1
#
_cell.length_a   1.000
_cell.length_b   1.000
_cell.length_c   1.000
_cell.angle_alpha   90.00
_cell.angle_beta   90.00
_cell.angle_gamma   90.00
#
_symmetry.space_group_name_H-M   'P 1'
#
loop_
_entity.id
_entity.type
_entity.pdbx_description
1 polymer ?
#
loop_
_entity_poly.entity_id
_entity_poly.type
_entity_poly.pdbx_seq_one_letter_code
_entity_poly.pdbx_strand_id
1 'polypeptide(L)'
;MQISTKKVLGNYRTYVAKSLAGEEAYEYAAVFTLGKAKCESMSGKSLAEAAALMEAGRLFARAEENLQTTSAFSSGEFLENALSCFLKAAKLKVTEVYRVLLVLFTLPPKSKAISKDGPMSLSPYIDENGEITQGSIAEYLDEDLFINLKSLILAHTSEDLNSLDITASFLQACLDSTQRGILQDLVEQATNPPDDVL
;
A
#
# COMPACT_ATOMS: atom_id res chain seq x y z
N MET A 1 22.81 -14.27 3.89
CA MET A 1 22.32 -15.07 5.04
C MET A 1 21.12 -14.43 5.77
N GLN A 2 21.10 -13.11 6.05
CA GLN A 2 20.00 -12.46 6.79
C GLN A 2 18.62 -12.41 6.08
N ILE A 3 18.58 -12.34 4.75
CA ILE A 3 17.31 -12.24 3.98
C ILE A 3 16.48 -13.53 4.13
N SER A 4 17.13 -14.69 4.21
CA SER A 4 16.46 -15.98 4.38
C SER A 4 15.78 -16.08 5.75
N THR A 5 16.44 -15.62 6.81
CA THR A 5 15.92 -15.66 8.18
C THR A 5 14.69 -14.76 8.37
N LYS A 6 14.68 -13.55 7.78
CA LYS A 6 13.52 -12.63 7.82
C LYS A 6 12.28 -13.22 7.13
N LYS A 7 12.48 -13.84 5.97
CA LYS A 7 11.40 -14.48 5.19
C LYS A 7 10.79 -15.67 5.93
N VAL A 8 11.64 -16.52 6.54
CA VAL A 8 11.19 -17.65 7.37
C VAL A 8 10.39 -17.16 8.57
N LEU A 9 10.87 -16.11 9.26
CA LEU A 9 10.18 -15.54 10.41
C LEU A 9 8.82 -14.92 10.02
N GLY A 10 8.74 -14.23 8.88
CA GLY A 10 7.48 -13.67 8.36
C GLY A 10 6.44 -14.75 8.02
N ASN A 11 6.87 -15.84 7.38
CA ASN A 11 6.00 -16.96 7.05
C ASN A 11 5.47 -17.67 8.30
N TYR A 12 6.35 -17.92 9.28
CA TYR A 12 5.96 -18.51 10.57
C TYR A 12 4.92 -17.65 11.30
N ARG A 13 5.15 -16.33 11.37
CA ARG A 13 4.19 -15.39 11.99
C ARG A 13 2.84 -15.40 11.28
N THR A 14 2.83 -15.47 9.95
CA THR A 14 1.58 -15.52 9.17
C THR A 14 0.80 -16.80 9.45
N TYR A 15 1.49 -17.94 9.53
CA TYR A 15 0.86 -19.23 9.86
C TYR A 15 0.23 -19.19 11.26
N VAL A 16 1.01 -18.79 12.26
CA VAL A 16 0.55 -18.72 13.66
C VAL A 16 -0.61 -17.75 13.82
N ALA A 17 -0.55 -16.57 13.19
CA ALA A 17 -1.65 -15.60 13.24
C ALA A 17 -2.96 -16.17 12.68
N LYS A 18 -2.90 -16.89 11.55
CA LYS A 18 -4.09 -17.52 10.96
C LYS A 18 -4.68 -18.62 11.84
N SER A 19 -3.85 -19.47 12.43
CA SER A 19 -4.30 -20.50 13.36
C SER A 19 -5.00 -19.89 14.58
N LEU A 20 -4.37 -18.89 15.21
CA LEU A 20 -4.94 -18.18 16.36
C LEU A 20 -6.25 -17.46 16.03
N ALA A 21 -6.33 -16.83 14.86
CA ALA A 21 -7.56 -16.19 14.41
C ALA A 21 -8.72 -17.21 14.20
N GLY A 22 -8.39 -18.43 13.76
CA GLY A 22 -9.36 -19.53 13.64
C GLY A 22 -9.85 -20.07 14.98
N GLU A 23 -9.07 -19.89 16.04
CA GLU A 23 -9.43 -20.21 17.43
C GLU A 23 -10.04 -19.01 18.17
N GLU A 24 -10.38 -17.92 17.47
CA GLU A 24 -10.92 -16.66 18.02
C GLU A 24 -10.01 -15.96 19.03
N ALA A 25 -8.73 -16.35 19.10
CA ALA A 25 -7.69 -15.71 19.91
C ALA A 25 -7.14 -14.45 19.21
N TYR A 26 -8.02 -13.48 18.96
CA TYR A 26 -7.76 -12.33 18.10
C TYR A 26 -6.65 -11.40 18.60
N GLU A 27 -6.50 -11.24 19.91
CA GLU A 27 -5.45 -10.44 20.53
C GLU A 27 -4.06 -10.98 20.20
N TYR A 28 -3.88 -12.30 20.27
CA TYR A 28 -2.61 -12.93 19.93
C TYR A 28 -2.39 -12.93 18.42
N ALA A 29 -3.43 -13.22 17.63
CA ALA A 29 -3.39 -13.14 16.17
C ALA A 29 -2.94 -11.73 15.70
N ALA A 30 -3.48 -10.68 16.33
CA ALA A 30 -3.13 -9.29 16.05
C ALA A 30 -1.65 -9.01 16.34
N VAL A 31 -1.13 -9.46 17.49
CA VAL A 31 0.28 -9.28 17.87
C VAL A 31 1.24 -9.96 16.90
N PHE A 32 0.94 -11.19 16.48
CA PHE A 32 1.76 -11.90 15.47
C PHE A 32 1.73 -11.19 14.12
N THR A 33 0.56 -10.69 13.72
CA THR A 33 0.39 -9.92 12.48
C THR A 33 1.11 -8.57 12.54
N LEU A 34 1.10 -7.89 13.68
CA LEU A 34 1.92 -6.69 13.91
C LEU A 34 3.42 -7.01 13.82
N GLY A 35 3.82 -8.18 14.30
CA GLY A 35 5.17 -8.72 14.09
C GLY A 35 5.50 -8.90 12.61
N LYS A 36 4.56 -9.37 11.79
CA LYS A 36 4.72 -9.46 10.33
C LYS A 36 4.94 -8.07 9.73
N ALA A 37 4.13 -7.08 10.10
CA ALA A 37 4.29 -5.69 9.61
C ALA A 37 5.71 -5.16 9.88
N LYS A 38 6.23 -5.36 11.09
CA LYS A 38 7.62 -4.97 11.45
C LYS A 38 8.67 -5.66 10.58
N CYS A 39 8.48 -6.94 10.22
CA CYS A 39 9.40 -7.65 9.33
C CYS A 39 9.42 -7.06 7.92
N GLU A 40 8.24 -6.72 7.38
CA GLU A 40 8.12 -6.12 6.05
C GLU A 40 8.73 -4.71 6.01
N SER A 41 8.52 -3.93 7.08
CA SER A 41 9.17 -2.61 7.28
C SER A 41 10.70 -2.71 7.22
N MET A 42 11.28 -3.63 8.01
CA MET A 42 12.73 -3.90 8.02
C MET A 42 13.25 -4.50 6.71
N SER A 43 12.37 -4.90 5.81
CA SER A 43 12.69 -5.44 4.49
C SER A 43 12.43 -4.41 3.38
N GLY A 44 12.01 -3.19 3.72
CA GLY A 44 11.75 -2.11 2.77
C GLY A 44 10.46 -2.29 1.95
N LYS A 45 9.56 -3.17 2.39
CA LYS A 45 8.32 -3.48 1.67
C LYS A 45 7.15 -2.72 2.29
N SER A 46 7.06 -1.43 1.99
CA SER A 46 6.03 -0.52 2.53
C SER A 46 4.60 -1.02 2.28
N LEU A 47 4.33 -1.55 1.09
CA LEU A 47 3.02 -2.09 0.73
C LEU A 47 2.63 -3.29 1.60
N ALA A 48 3.54 -4.24 1.77
CA ALA A 48 3.31 -5.45 2.58
C ALA A 48 3.25 -5.13 4.08
N GLU A 49 4.01 -4.13 4.54
CA GLU A 49 3.92 -3.58 5.89
C GLU A 49 2.51 -3.01 6.15
N ALA A 50 2.02 -2.17 5.25
CA ALA A 50 0.74 -1.51 5.41
C ALA A 50 -0.44 -2.49 5.39
N ALA A 51 -0.41 -3.49 4.51
CA ALA A 51 -1.40 -4.57 4.48
C ALA A 51 -1.42 -5.36 5.80
N ALA A 52 -0.25 -5.70 6.34
CA ALA A 52 -0.14 -6.36 7.63
C ALA A 52 -0.59 -5.46 8.80
N LEU A 53 -0.37 -4.15 8.74
CA LEU A 53 -0.90 -3.20 9.71
C LEU A 53 -2.43 -3.14 9.67
N MET A 54 -3.04 -3.07 8.48
CA MET A 54 -4.50 -3.08 8.36
C MET A 54 -5.11 -4.37 8.92
N GLU A 55 -4.51 -5.52 8.61
CA GLU A 55 -4.96 -6.79 9.16
C GLU A 55 -4.79 -6.88 10.69
N ALA A 56 -3.65 -6.43 11.22
CA ALA A 56 -3.46 -6.35 12.67
C ALA A 56 -4.49 -5.43 13.33
N GLY A 57 -4.80 -4.30 12.72
CA GLY A 57 -5.81 -3.37 13.20
C GLY A 57 -7.22 -3.98 13.23
N ARG A 58 -7.61 -4.72 12.19
CA ARG A 58 -8.88 -5.46 12.15
C ARG A 58 -8.95 -6.52 13.25
N LEU A 59 -7.87 -7.26 13.47
CA LEU A 59 -7.81 -8.27 14.53
C LEU A 59 -7.88 -7.65 15.93
N PHE A 60 -7.21 -6.52 16.17
CA PHE A 60 -7.35 -5.78 17.43
C PHE A 60 -8.77 -5.26 17.65
N ALA A 61 -9.44 -4.76 16.61
CA ALA A 61 -10.84 -4.33 16.72
C ALA A 61 -11.77 -5.51 17.07
N ARG A 62 -11.57 -6.69 16.47
CA ARG A 62 -12.31 -7.89 16.84
C ARG A 62 -12.01 -8.38 18.26
N ALA A 63 -10.77 -8.26 18.71
CA ALA A 63 -10.41 -8.58 20.09
C ALA A 63 -11.14 -7.68 21.09
N GLU A 64 -11.27 -6.39 20.78
CA GLU A 64 -12.05 -5.43 21.57
C GLU A 64 -13.54 -5.79 21.61
N GLU A 65 -14.14 -6.11 20.46
CA GLU A 65 -15.54 -6.58 20.38
C GLU A 65 -15.76 -7.85 21.21
N ASN A 66 -14.82 -8.81 21.17
CA ASN A 66 -14.88 -10.05 21.95
C ASN A 66 -14.77 -9.82 23.47
N LEU A 67 -13.99 -8.83 23.92
CA LEU A 67 -13.94 -8.46 25.33
C LEU A 67 -15.29 -7.90 25.80
N GLN A 68 -15.93 -7.05 24.98
CA GLN A 68 -17.21 -6.44 25.29
C GLN A 68 -18.34 -7.48 25.37
N THR A 69 -18.34 -8.49 24.49
CA THR A 69 -19.33 -9.58 24.53
C THR A 69 -19.15 -10.52 25.71
N THR A 70 -17.91 -10.70 26.18
CA THR A 70 -17.58 -11.57 27.34
C THR A 70 -17.80 -10.86 28.68
N SER A 71 -18.30 -9.62 28.69
CA SER A 71 -18.48 -8.77 29.90
C SER A 71 -17.21 -8.56 30.72
N ALA A 72 -16.04 -8.73 30.09
CA ALA A 72 -14.76 -8.36 30.66
C ALA A 72 -14.60 -6.84 30.58
N PHE A 73 -14.02 -6.24 31.63
CA PHE A 73 -13.68 -4.83 31.60
C PHE A 73 -12.63 -4.58 30.51
N SER A 74 -12.95 -3.74 29.52
CA SER A 74 -11.98 -3.29 28.54
C SER A 74 -11.29 -2.01 29.03
N SER A 75 -9.95 -2.02 29.03
CA SER A 75 -9.13 -0.82 29.23
C SER A 75 -9.01 0.04 27.97
N GLY A 76 -9.56 -0.41 26.82
CA GLY A 76 -9.45 0.27 25.52
C GLY A 76 -8.11 0.07 24.81
N GLU A 77 -7.20 -0.73 25.37
CA GLU A 77 -5.86 -0.98 24.81
C GLU A 77 -5.90 -1.59 23.41
N PHE A 78 -6.85 -2.49 23.13
CA PHE A 78 -6.98 -3.08 21.80
C PHE A 78 -7.49 -2.05 20.78
N LEU A 79 -8.43 -1.19 21.18
CA LEU A 79 -8.87 -0.09 20.33
C LEU A 79 -7.74 0.91 20.02
N GLU A 80 -6.92 1.28 21.01
CA GLU A 80 -5.74 2.14 20.79
C GLU A 80 -4.74 1.50 19.82
N ASN A 81 -4.49 0.19 19.98
CA ASN A 81 -3.62 -0.56 19.09
C ASN A 81 -4.19 -0.64 17.67
N ALA A 82 -5.49 -0.86 17.52
CA ALA A 82 -6.18 -0.84 16.23
C ALA A 82 -6.02 0.53 15.54
N LEU A 83 -6.31 1.61 16.25
CA LEU A 83 -6.18 2.98 15.75
C LEU A 83 -4.74 3.28 15.33
N SER A 84 -3.75 2.92 16.16
CA SER A 84 -2.33 3.07 15.84
C SER A 84 -1.94 2.35 14.56
N CYS A 85 -2.46 1.13 14.34
CA CYS A 85 -2.22 0.36 13.13
C CYS A 85 -2.85 1.04 11.90
N PHE A 86 -4.11 1.46 11.99
CA PHE A 86 -4.82 2.12 10.88
C PHE A 86 -4.18 3.46 10.50
N LEU A 87 -3.81 4.29 11.47
CA LEU A 87 -3.16 5.58 11.21
C LEU A 87 -1.80 5.39 10.51
N LYS A 88 -1.01 4.38 10.91
CA LYS A 88 0.26 4.07 10.25
C LYS A 88 0.04 3.57 8.82
N ALA A 89 -0.94 2.70 8.59
CA ALA A 89 -1.30 2.24 7.25
C ALA A 89 -1.78 3.41 6.36
N ALA A 90 -2.62 4.31 6.88
CA ALA A 90 -3.07 5.49 6.16
C ALA A 90 -1.91 6.43 5.78
N LYS A 91 -0.92 6.60 6.66
CA LYS A 91 0.29 7.37 6.33
C LYS A 91 1.09 6.72 5.21
N LEU A 92 1.22 5.39 5.20
CA LEU A 92 1.87 4.67 4.11
C LEU A 92 1.09 4.87 2.80
N LYS A 93 -0.25 4.91 2.84
CA LYS A 93 -1.12 5.14 1.67
C LYS A 93 -0.82 6.48 1.00
N VAL A 94 -0.80 7.56 1.78
CA VAL A 94 -0.44 8.90 1.29
C VAL A 94 0.98 8.90 0.71
N THR A 95 1.92 8.24 1.37
CA THR A 95 3.31 8.14 0.92
C THR A 95 3.42 7.39 -0.41
N GLU A 96 2.66 6.32 -0.58
CA GLU A 96 2.68 5.51 -1.80
C GLU A 96 2.14 6.27 -3.00
N VAL A 97 1.02 6.99 -2.83
CA VAL A 97 0.48 7.88 -3.86
C VAL A 97 1.52 8.93 -4.27
N TYR A 98 2.15 9.59 -3.29
CA TYR A 98 3.20 10.58 -3.54
C TYR A 98 4.38 9.99 -4.31
N ARG A 99 4.80 8.77 -3.93
CA ARG A 99 5.88 8.03 -4.57
C ARG A 99 5.54 7.73 -6.04
N VAL A 100 4.35 7.22 -6.32
CA VAL A 100 3.92 6.92 -7.71
C VAL A 100 3.94 8.19 -8.56
N LEU A 101 3.35 9.29 -8.06
CA LEU A 101 3.32 10.56 -8.80
C LEU A 101 4.73 11.11 -9.07
N LEU A 102 5.62 11.12 -8.08
CA LEU A 102 7.00 11.57 -8.25
C LEU A 102 7.79 10.66 -9.21
N VAL A 103 7.60 9.35 -9.13
CA VAL A 103 8.26 8.42 -10.04
C VAL A 103 7.83 8.69 -11.48
N LEU A 104 6.53 8.86 -11.74
CA LEU A 104 6.03 9.25 -13.07
C LEU A 104 6.55 10.64 -13.50
N PHE A 105 6.61 11.61 -12.60
CA PHE A 105 7.12 12.95 -12.89
C PHE A 105 8.60 12.95 -13.28
N THR A 106 9.40 12.07 -12.68
CA THR A 106 10.84 11.94 -12.96
C THR A 106 11.17 11.02 -14.13
N LEU A 107 10.24 10.16 -14.55
CA LEU A 107 10.43 9.24 -15.67
C LEU A 107 10.00 9.92 -16.98
N PRO A 108 10.87 9.97 -18.01
CA PRO A 108 10.42 10.44 -19.30
C PRO A 108 9.36 9.47 -19.88
N PRO A 109 8.32 10.00 -20.57
CA PRO A 109 7.42 9.17 -21.36
C PRO A 109 8.24 8.29 -22.32
N LYS A 110 7.81 7.04 -22.57
CA LYS A 110 8.56 5.96 -23.28
C LYS A 110 9.69 5.25 -22.52
N SER A 111 9.97 5.58 -21.26
CA SER A 111 11.01 4.84 -20.52
C SER A 111 10.57 3.40 -20.24
N LYS A 112 11.11 2.44 -21.00
CA LYS A 112 11.05 1.00 -20.65
C LYS A 112 11.74 0.68 -19.32
N ALA A 113 12.41 1.66 -18.71
CA ALA A 113 13.10 1.55 -17.43
C ALA A 113 12.19 1.92 -16.25
N ILE A 114 10.96 1.37 -16.22
CA ILE A 114 10.31 1.19 -14.93
C ILE A 114 11.19 0.18 -14.20
N SER A 115 11.99 0.69 -13.25
CA SER A 115 12.93 -0.13 -12.50
C SER A 115 12.17 -1.33 -11.94
N LYS A 116 12.58 -2.55 -12.30
CA LYS A 116 11.92 -3.77 -11.80
C LYS A 116 12.19 -3.98 -10.31
N ASP A 117 13.30 -3.43 -9.83
CA ASP A 117 13.79 -3.58 -8.46
C ASP A 117 13.97 -2.23 -7.75
N GLY A 118 13.88 -2.26 -6.42
CA GLY A 118 14.13 -1.13 -5.54
C GLY A 118 12.90 -0.28 -5.18
N PRO A 119 13.08 0.74 -4.34
CA PRO A 119 11.98 1.51 -3.74
C PRO A 119 11.20 2.36 -4.77
N MET A 120 11.77 2.61 -5.95
CA MET A 120 11.12 3.35 -7.04
C MET A 120 10.40 2.43 -8.03
N SER A 121 10.39 1.12 -7.79
CA SER A 121 9.72 0.18 -8.68
C SER A 121 8.20 0.39 -8.72
N LEU A 122 7.62 0.33 -9.92
CA LEU A 122 6.17 0.28 -10.14
C LEU A 122 5.72 -1.11 -10.59
N SER A 123 6.59 -2.11 -10.54
CA SER A 123 6.25 -3.50 -10.90
C SER A 123 4.99 -4.04 -10.18
N PRO A 124 4.68 -3.68 -8.91
CA PRO A 124 3.46 -4.19 -8.27
C PRO A 124 2.15 -3.76 -8.93
N TYR A 125 2.15 -2.68 -9.72
CA TYR A 125 0.98 -2.21 -10.47
C TYR A 125 0.90 -2.80 -11.88
N ILE A 126 2.02 -3.34 -12.39
CA ILE A 126 2.16 -3.75 -13.80
C ILE A 126 2.18 -5.27 -13.95
N ASP A 127 2.77 -5.99 -12.99
CA ASP A 127 2.88 -7.45 -13.05
C ASP A 127 1.51 -8.10 -12.80
N GLU A 128 0.88 -8.59 -13.87
CA GLU A 128 -0.44 -9.25 -13.81
C GLU A 128 -0.37 -10.67 -13.21
N ASN A 129 0.84 -11.26 -13.15
CA ASN A 129 1.07 -12.63 -12.66
C ASN A 129 1.34 -12.70 -11.14
N GLY A 130 1.37 -11.56 -10.46
CA GLY A 130 1.76 -11.44 -9.05
C GLY A 130 0.60 -11.52 -8.06
N GLU A 131 -0.29 -12.51 -8.17
CA GLU A 131 -1.58 -12.61 -7.43
C GLU A 131 -1.44 -12.37 -5.90
N ILE A 132 -0.39 -12.89 -5.27
CA ILE A 132 -0.18 -12.79 -3.82
C ILE A 132 0.16 -11.34 -3.39
N THR A 133 0.88 -10.61 -4.23
CA THR A 133 1.28 -9.21 -3.99
C THR A 133 0.11 -8.27 -4.26
N GLN A 134 -0.65 -8.53 -5.33
CA GLN A 134 -1.81 -7.73 -5.71
C GLN A 134 -2.94 -7.82 -4.68
N GLY A 135 -3.25 -9.02 -4.16
CA GLY A 135 -4.25 -9.18 -3.10
C GLY A 135 -3.89 -8.42 -1.81
N SER A 136 -2.60 -8.41 -1.44
CA SER A 136 -2.13 -7.65 -0.27
C SER A 136 -2.16 -6.13 -0.51
N ILE A 137 -1.96 -5.68 -1.76
CA ILE A 137 -1.98 -4.25 -2.11
C ILE A 137 -3.42 -3.74 -2.22
N ALA A 138 -4.33 -4.52 -2.81
CA ALA A 138 -5.76 -4.19 -2.91
C ALA A 138 -6.49 -4.26 -1.56
N GLU A 139 -5.99 -5.02 -0.59
CA GLU A 139 -6.49 -4.95 0.80
C GLU A 139 -6.02 -3.68 1.55
N TYR A 140 -4.96 -3.03 1.06
CA TYR A 140 -4.32 -1.88 1.69
C TYR A 140 -4.70 -0.54 1.03
N LEU A 141 -4.60 -0.49 -0.30
CA LEU A 141 -5.16 0.58 -1.11
C LEU A 141 -6.63 0.28 -1.31
N ASP A 142 -7.44 1.33 -1.36
CA ASP A 142 -8.80 1.19 -1.84
C ASP A 142 -8.77 0.64 -3.28
N GLU A 143 -9.68 -0.28 -3.62
CA GLU A 143 -9.67 -0.98 -4.92
C GLU A 143 -9.71 0.02 -6.09
N ASP A 144 -10.56 1.05 -5.97
CA ASP A 144 -10.68 2.11 -6.96
C ASP A 144 -9.38 2.91 -7.06
N LEU A 145 -8.75 3.25 -5.93
CA LEU A 145 -7.48 3.96 -5.93
C LEU A 145 -6.37 3.12 -6.59
N PHE A 146 -6.29 1.83 -6.29
CA PHE A 146 -5.30 0.93 -6.89
C PHE A 146 -5.48 0.87 -8.42
N ILE A 147 -6.71 0.67 -8.88
CA ILE A 147 -7.05 0.62 -10.31
C ILE A 147 -6.72 1.96 -10.98
N ASN A 148 -7.08 3.08 -10.37
CA ASN A 148 -6.79 4.40 -10.93
C ASN A 148 -5.29 4.69 -11.00
N LEU A 149 -4.50 4.32 -9.98
CA LEU A 149 -3.03 4.43 -10.05
C LEU A 149 -2.45 3.53 -11.13
N LYS A 150 -2.92 2.28 -11.28
CA LYS A 150 -2.50 1.37 -12.36
C LYS A 150 -2.80 1.98 -13.73
N SER A 151 -4.03 2.47 -13.94
CA SER A 151 -4.47 3.11 -15.19
C SER A 151 -3.63 4.35 -15.51
N LEU A 152 -3.30 5.16 -14.50
CA LEU A 152 -2.47 6.36 -14.66
C LEU A 152 -1.06 5.97 -15.14
N ILE A 153 -0.45 4.97 -14.51
CA ILE A 153 0.87 4.45 -14.90
C ILE A 153 0.84 3.93 -16.34
N LEU A 154 -0.18 3.13 -16.70
CA LEU A 154 -0.30 2.57 -18.04
C LEU A 154 -0.54 3.64 -19.11
N ALA A 155 -1.41 4.61 -18.86
CA ALA A 155 -1.66 5.73 -19.76
C ALA A 155 -0.40 6.58 -19.97
N HIS A 156 0.33 6.89 -18.88
CA HIS A 156 1.58 7.64 -18.95
C HIS A 156 2.66 6.90 -19.74
N THR A 157 2.84 5.60 -19.49
CA THR A 157 3.85 4.78 -20.18
C THR A 157 3.53 4.52 -21.65
N SER A 158 2.24 4.57 -22.01
CA SER A 158 1.74 4.34 -23.37
C SER A 158 1.51 5.64 -24.16
N GLU A 159 1.78 6.80 -23.56
CA GLU A 159 1.54 8.14 -24.12
C GLU A 159 0.10 8.42 -24.54
N ASP A 160 -0.87 7.75 -23.90
CA ASP A 160 -2.27 8.03 -24.12
C ASP A 160 -2.70 9.22 -23.27
N LEU A 161 -2.52 10.44 -23.81
CA LEU A 161 -2.85 11.70 -23.14
C LEU A 161 -4.32 11.78 -22.74
N ASN A 162 -5.23 11.21 -23.53
CA ASN A 162 -6.66 11.24 -23.23
C ASN A 162 -6.98 10.34 -22.03
N SER A 163 -6.45 9.11 -22.02
CA SER A 163 -6.60 8.22 -20.88
C SER A 163 -5.87 8.73 -19.63
N LEU A 164 -4.76 9.44 -19.81
CA LEU A 164 -4.00 10.07 -18.72
C LEU A 164 -4.84 11.17 -18.05
N ASP A 165 -5.42 12.07 -18.83
CA ASP A 165 -6.27 13.16 -18.34
C ASP A 165 -7.55 12.64 -17.66
N ILE A 166 -8.23 11.67 -18.28
CA ILE A 166 -9.41 11.01 -17.71
C ILE A 166 -9.06 10.37 -16.37
N THR A 167 -7.98 9.58 -16.30
CA THR A 167 -7.61 8.89 -15.05
C THR A 167 -7.15 9.89 -13.98
N ALA A 168 -6.45 10.96 -14.38
CA ALA A 168 -6.07 12.02 -13.47
C ALA A 168 -7.30 12.68 -12.84
N SER A 169 -8.37 12.90 -13.61
CA SER A 169 -9.64 13.47 -13.10
C SER A 169 -10.29 12.61 -12.01
N PHE A 170 -10.25 11.27 -12.15
CA PHE A 170 -10.78 10.35 -11.13
C PHE A 170 -9.95 10.38 -9.84
N LEU A 171 -8.64 10.56 -9.96
CA LEU A 171 -7.75 10.67 -8.79
C LEU A 171 -7.95 11.97 -8.00
N GLN A 172 -8.40 13.07 -8.62
CA GLN A 172 -8.55 14.36 -7.93
C GLN A 172 -9.36 14.32 -6.63
N ALA A 173 -10.35 13.41 -6.53
CA ALA A 173 -11.22 13.29 -5.36
C ALA A 173 -10.52 12.66 -4.14
N CYS A 174 -9.46 11.87 -4.36
CA CYS A 174 -8.78 11.11 -3.30
C CYS A 174 -7.39 11.65 -2.96
N LEU A 175 -6.93 12.70 -3.64
CA LEU A 175 -5.63 13.34 -3.45
C LEU A 175 -5.70 14.59 -2.56
N ASP A 176 -4.65 14.81 -1.77
CA ASP A 176 -4.45 16.07 -1.05
C ASP A 176 -4.04 17.22 -2.00
N SER A 177 -4.00 18.47 -1.50
CA SER A 177 -3.66 19.64 -2.32
C SER A 177 -2.29 19.55 -2.98
N THR A 178 -1.30 18.95 -2.32
CA THR A 178 0.06 18.85 -2.84
C THR A 178 0.15 17.77 -3.92
N GLN A 179 -0.43 16.61 -3.67
CA GLN A 179 -0.53 15.52 -4.64
C GLN A 179 -1.27 15.95 -5.91
N ARG A 180 -2.34 16.74 -5.77
CA ARG A 180 -3.06 17.30 -6.91
C ARG A 180 -2.20 18.23 -7.76
N GLY A 181 -1.39 19.08 -7.12
CA GLY A 181 -0.43 19.93 -7.83
C GLY A 181 0.55 19.11 -8.67
N ILE A 182 1.16 18.08 -8.07
CA ILE A 182 2.10 17.19 -8.79
C ILE A 182 1.41 16.46 -9.94
N LEU A 183 0.17 15.97 -9.74
CA LEU A 183 -0.58 15.31 -10.79
C LEU A 183 -0.91 16.26 -11.95
N GLN A 184 -1.26 17.52 -11.65
CA GLN A 184 -1.50 18.53 -12.66
C GLN A 184 -0.22 18.83 -13.45
N ASP A 185 0.89 19.07 -12.76
CA ASP A 185 2.20 19.31 -13.38
C ASP A 185 2.62 18.13 -14.28
N LEU A 186 2.35 16.88 -13.85
CA LEU A 186 2.61 15.67 -14.63
C LEU A 186 1.82 15.65 -15.95
N VAL A 187 0.53 15.99 -15.91
CA VAL A 187 -0.33 16.05 -17.11
C VAL A 187 0.09 17.20 -18.02
N GLU A 188 0.42 18.36 -17.45
CA GLU A 188 0.92 19.53 -18.20
C GLU A 188 2.25 19.24 -18.89
N GLN A 189 3.19 18.56 -18.22
CA GLN A 189 4.46 18.16 -18.81
C GLN A 189 4.29 17.10 -19.91
N ALA A 190 3.34 16.19 -19.76
CA ALA A 190 3.06 15.18 -20.78
C ALA A 190 2.40 15.79 -22.04
N THR A 191 1.59 16.85 -21.88
CA THR A 191 0.93 17.55 -22.99
C THR A 191 1.82 18.61 -23.65
N ASN A 192 2.70 19.25 -22.87
CA ASN A 192 3.63 20.28 -23.32
C ASN A 192 5.06 19.92 -22.87
N PRO A 193 5.73 18.96 -23.56
CA PRO A 193 7.09 18.61 -23.22
C PRO A 193 7.99 19.85 -23.39
N PRO A 194 8.88 20.16 -22.43
CA PRO A 194 9.79 21.30 -22.55
C PRO A 194 10.68 21.13 -23.79
N ASP A 195 10.87 22.22 -24.55
CA ASP A 195 11.62 22.27 -25.82
C ASP A 195 13.10 21.82 -25.74
N ASP A 196 13.62 21.50 -24.54
CA ASP A 196 15.03 21.23 -24.25
C ASP A 196 15.45 19.75 -24.35
N VAL A 197 14.68 18.90 -25.03
CA VAL A 197 15.13 17.52 -25.36
C VAL A 197 15.34 17.37 -26.87
N LEU A 198 16.41 18.01 -27.36
CA LEU A 198 17.07 17.72 -28.65
C LEU A 198 18.45 17.10 -28.40
#